data_AF-A0A179G9N1-F1
#
_entry.id   AF-A0A179G9N1-F1
#
_cell.length_a   1.000
_cell.length_b   1.000
_cell.length_c   1.000
_cell.angle_alpha   90.00
_cell.angle_beta   90.00
_cell.angle_gamma   90.00
#
_symmetry.space_group_name_H-M   'P 1'
#
loop_
_entity.id
_entity.type
_entity.pdbx_description
1 polymer ?
#
loop_
_entity_poly.entity_id
_entity_poly.type
_entity_poly.pdbx_seq_one_letter_code
_entity_poly.pdbx_strand_id
1 'polypeptide(L)'
;MSDRCRDRDEESDPTAKGIPRTTKWLQPSAKVTPQQAFYVFGIHGIGAMIVAGIVNFAIASVAIVVSNGGYSRIYNVKKPALLVGIAGVNILLQCIFTWFAAYKLVSCDLGRGKVQPIGFVNEPTGKFMRWFFILSRNKNDNIESVRVMSLKGAGQHLTRAFLLAVLGFVLLWPASLGILMVLRTKAERGSDFDLIWLPPVLKTVLGAVLALLTTPLMAIFWLLRGGWEANQYL
;
A
#
# COMPACT_ATOMS: atom_id res chain seq x y z
N MET A 1 4.95 50.79 12.86
CA MET A 1 5.20 49.37 12.54
C MET A 1 3.86 48.76 12.20
N SER A 2 3.27 49.21 11.08
CA SER A 2 3.42 48.66 9.72
C SER A 2 2.43 47.49 9.54
N ASP A 3 1.17 47.76 9.21
CA ASP A 3 0.66 48.23 7.90
C ASP A 3 1.22 47.43 6.71
N ARG A 4 0.39 46.53 6.17
CA ARG A 4 0.05 46.41 4.74
C ARG A 4 -0.72 45.11 4.45
N CYS A 5 -2.00 45.07 4.82
CA CYS A 5 -3.02 44.36 4.05
C CYS A 5 -4.09 45.39 3.71
N ARG A 6 -3.71 46.35 2.86
CA ARG A 6 -4.59 47.36 2.29
C ARG A 6 -4.88 46.93 0.86
N ASP A 7 -6.17 46.94 0.56
CA ASP A 7 -6.83 46.78 -0.72
C ASP A 7 -5.97 47.08 -1.94
N ARG A 8 -6.02 46.15 -2.89
CA ARG A 8 -6.18 46.54 -4.29
C ARG A 8 -7.11 45.56 -4.99
N ASP A 9 -8.37 45.95 -5.00
CA ASP A 9 -9.27 45.68 -6.11
C ASP A 9 -8.64 46.32 -7.37
N GLU A 10 -8.10 45.51 -8.26
CA GLU A 10 -7.72 45.92 -9.61
C GLU A 10 -8.20 44.83 -10.58
N GLU A 11 -9.18 45.23 -11.39
CA GLU A 11 -9.50 44.74 -12.74
C GLU A 11 -9.78 43.24 -12.93
N SER A 12 -11.08 42.89 -12.93
CA SER A 12 -11.60 41.69 -13.57
C SER A 12 -11.38 41.76 -15.10
N ASP A 13 -10.30 41.15 -15.59
CA ASP A 13 -10.14 40.76 -16.99
C ASP A 13 -10.76 39.36 -17.20
N PRO A 14 -11.86 39.21 -17.98
CA PRO A 14 -12.49 37.92 -18.23
C PRO A 14 -11.80 37.08 -19.31
N THR A 15 -10.58 37.42 -19.76
CA THR A 15 -9.91 36.73 -20.89
C THR A 15 -8.62 35.93 -20.60
N ALA A 16 -8.27 35.66 -19.33
CA ALA A 16 -7.17 34.73 -19.03
C ALA A 16 -7.61 33.25 -18.96
N LYS A 17 -8.08 32.71 -20.10
CA LYS A 17 -8.19 31.25 -20.30
C LYS A 17 -6.79 30.65 -20.40
N GLY A 18 -6.40 29.92 -19.36
CA GLY A 18 -5.26 29.01 -19.42
C GLY A 18 -4.11 29.42 -18.51
N ILE A 19 -4.29 29.27 -17.20
CA ILE A 19 -3.14 29.06 -16.32
C ILE A 19 -2.74 27.59 -16.52
N PRO A 20 -1.62 27.27 -17.19
CA PRO A 20 -1.12 25.90 -17.14
C PRO A 20 -0.79 25.64 -15.67
N ARG A 21 -1.48 24.68 -15.05
CA ARG A 21 -0.99 24.09 -13.81
C ARG A 21 0.41 23.59 -14.15
N THR A 22 1.44 24.31 -13.72
CA THR A 22 2.82 23.86 -13.73
C THR A 22 2.91 22.70 -12.75
N THR A 23 2.40 21.55 -13.16
CA THR A 23 2.54 20.31 -12.42
C THR A 23 4.05 20.06 -12.38
N LYS A 24 4.61 20.15 -11.17
CA LYS A 24 6.03 19.91 -10.89
C LYS A 24 6.38 18.41 -11.02
N TRP A 25 5.75 17.75 -11.98
CA TRP A 25 5.95 16.34 -12.29
C TRP A 25 7.19 16.26 -13.17
N LEU A 26 8.10 15.35 -12.81
CA LEU A 26 9.23 15.05 -13.67
C LEU A 26 8.75 14.34 -14.93
N GLN A 27 9.45 14.56 -16.05
CA GLN A 27 9.12 13.88 -17.30
C GLN A 27 9.18 12.36 -17.12
N PRO A 28 8.25 11.60 -17.73
CA PRO A 28 8.21 10.15 -17.64
C PRO A 28 9.51 9.53 -18.17
N SER A 29 10.06 8.59 -17.40
CA SER A 29 11.32 7.98 -17.78
C SER A 29 11.13 6.93 -18.87
N ALA A 30 11.93 7.01 -19.94
CA ALA A 30 11.95 6.06 -21.05
C ALA A 30 12.67 4.74 -20.72
N LYS A 31 13.36 4.66 -19.58
CA LYS A 31 14.05 3.46 -19.08
C LYS A 31 13.88 3.35 -17.57
N VAL A 32 14.05 2.15 -17.01
CA VAL A 32 14.10 1.98 -15.55
C VAL A 32 15.32 2.72 -15.01
N THR A 33 15.10 3.79 -14.24
CA THR A 33 16.21 4.51 -13.62
C THR A 33 16.66 3.82 -12.34
N PRO A 34 17.96 3.88 -11.98
CA PRO A 34 18.45 3.36 -10.70
C PRO A 34 17.70 3.97 -9.50
N GLN A 35 17.32 5.24 -9.60
CA GLN A 35 16.55 5.93 -8.58
C GLN A 35 15.13 5.38 -8.43
N GLN A 36 14.46 5.00 -9.52
CA GLN A 36 13.17 4.30 -9.48
C GLN A 36 13.31 2.90 -8.87
N ALA A 37 14.36 2.16 -9.24
CA ALA A 37 14.62 0.84 -8.66
C ALA A 37 14.87 0.94 -7.14
N PHE A 38 15.68 1.90 -6.69
CA PHE A 38 15.90 2.15 -5.26
C PHE A 38 14.62 2.57 -4.54
N TYR A 39 13.78 3.39 -5.18
CA TYR A 39 12.50 3.78 -4.59
C TYR A 39 11.56 2.58 -4.41
N VAL A 40 11.44 1.73 -5.44
CA VAL A 40 10.54 0.56 -5.43
C VAL A 40 11.03 -0.53 -4.48
N PHE A 41 12.30 -0.93 -4.57
CA PHE A 41 12.83 -2.04 -3.77
C PHE A 41 13.40 -1.61 -2.42
N GLY A 42 13.99 -0.42 -2.34
CA GLY A 42 14.52 0.14 -1.10
C GLY A 42 13.40 0.66 -0.20
N ILE A 43 12.72 1.73 -0.61
CA ILE A 43 11.69 2.38 0.21
C ILE A 43 10.44 1.51 0.31
N HIS A 44 9.88 1.13 -0.84
CA HIS A 44 8.67 0.32 -0.90
C HIS A 44 8.92 -1.18 -0.79
N GLY A 45 10.17 -1.66 -0.67
CA GLY A 45 10.46 -3.07 -0.37
C GLY A 45 10.95 -3.22 1.06
N ILE A 46 12.24 -2.99 1.27
CA ILE A 46 12.91 -3.17 2.57
C ILE A 46 12.35 -2.21 3.63
N GLY A 47 12.15 -0.93 3.29
CA GLY A 47 11.59 0.05 4.21
C GLY A 47 10.19 -0.32 4.68
N ALA A 48 9.32 -0.70 3.74
CA ALA A 48 7.98 -1.19 4.04
C ALA A 48 7.99 -2.49 4.86
N MET A 49 8.90 -3.43 4.58
CA MET A 49 9.09 -4.66 5.35
C MET A 49 9.41 -4.36 6.82
N ILE A 50 10.35 -3.45 7.09
CA ILE A 50 10.75 -3.06 8.45
C ILE A 50 9.57 -2.43 9.18
N VAL A 51 8.90 -1.44 8.56
CA VAL A 51 7.75 -0.75 9.17
C VAL A 51 6.62 -1.73 9.46
N ALA A 52 6.27 -2.60 8.50
CA ALA A 52 5.23 -3.59 8.68
C ALA A 52 5.57 -4.61 9.77
N GLY A 53 6.83 -5.04 9.85
CA GLY A 53 7.33 -5.91 10.91
C GLY A 53 7.15 -5.26 12.29
N ILE A 54 7.64 -4.02 12.47
CA ILE A 54 7.53 -3.28 13.73
C ILE A 54 6.06 -3.12 14.16
N VAL A 55 5.18 -2.71 13.24
CA VAL A 55 3.75 -2.52 13.54
C VAL A 55 3.10 -3.85 13.94
N ASN A 56 3.36 -4.94 13.21
CA ASN A 56 2.80 -6.25 13.55
C ASN A 56 3.33 -6.78 14.89
N PHE A 57 4.61 -6.56 15.18
CA PHE A 57 5.23 -6.92 16.46
C PHE A 57 4.61 -6.13 17.62
N ALA A 58 4.44 -4.81 17.45
CA ALA A 58 3.84 -3.95 18.46
C ALA A 58 2.39 -4.38 18.78
N ILE A 59 1.57 -4.62 17.75
CA ILE A 59 0.20 -5.11 17.93
C ILE A 59 0.18 -6.45 18.66
N ALA A 60 1.06 -7.39 18.29
CA ALA A 60 1.14 -8.69 18.96
C ALA A 60 1.60 -8.59 20.41
N SER A 61 2.60 -7.74 20.69
CA SER A 61 3.13 -7.52 22.03
C SER A 61 2.09 -6.89 22.95
N VAL A 62 1.37 -5.87 22.46
CA VAL A 62 0.25 -5.27 23.20
C VAL A 62 -0.85 -6.30 23.44
N ALA A 63 -1.17 -7.14 22.45
CA ALA A 63 -2.15 -8.20 22.62
C ALA A 63 -1.76 -9.19 23.73
N ILE A 64 -0.48 -9.52 23.89
CA ILE A 64 0.00 -10.34 25.01
C ILE A 64 -0.21 -9.64 26.34
N VAL A 65 0.23 -8.38 26.46
CA VAL A 65 0.15 -7.61 27.72
C VAL A 65 -1.30 -7.42 28.17
N VAL A 66 -2.18 -7.01 27.25
CA VAL A 66 -3.62 -6.88 27.50
C VAL A 66 -4.26 -8.23 27.84
N SER A 67 -3.70 -9.33 27.31
CA SER A 67 -4.22 -10.67 27.52
C SER A 67 -4.04 -11.25 28.91
N ASN A 68 -3.11 -10.73 29.69
CA ASN A 68 -2.93 -11.14 31.09
C ASN A 68 -4.15 -10.81 31.99
N GLY A 69 -5.13 -10.03 31.49
CA GLY A 69 -6.41 -9.75 32.17
C GLY A 69 -7.64 -10.53 31.69
N GLY A 70 -7.54 -11.46 30.71
CA GLY A 70 -8.70 -12.27 30.28
C GLY A 70 -8.75 -12.76 28.82
N TYR A 71 -7.73 -12.45 28.00
CA TYR A 71 -7.69 -12.79 26.57
C TYR A 71 -6.97 -14.13 26.25
N SER A 72 -6.61 -14.90 27.28
CA SER A 72 -5.86 -16.18 27.20
C SER A 72 -6.55 -17.29 26.40
N ARG A 73 -7.80 -17.07 25.96
CA ARG A 73 -8.58 -18.01 25.16
C ARG A 73 -8.35 -17.87 23.64
N ILE A 74 -7.96 -16.69 23.14
CA ILE A 74 -7.85 -16.41 21.69
C ILE A 74 -6.45 -16.74 21.15
N TYR A 75 -5.40 -16.49 21.93
CA TYR A 75 -4.01 -16.87 21.62
C TYR A 75 -3.58 -18.19 22.26
N ASN A 76 -4.55 -18.97 22.74
CA ASN A 76 -4.26 -20.30 23.25
C ASN A 76 -3.77 -21.16 22.08
N VAL A 77 -2.48 -21.52 22.08
CA VAL A 77 -1.85 -22.35 21.03
C VAL A 77 -2.55 -23.70 20.86
N LYS A 78 -3.38 -24.08 21.84
CA LYS A 78 -4.33 -25.20 21.81
C LYS A 78 -5.38 -25.12 20.69
N LYS A 79 -5.64 -23.94 20.09
CA LYS A 79 -6.59 -23.75 18.98
C LYS A 79 -5.91 -23.12 17.74
N PRO A 80 -5.00 -23.83 17.06
CA PRO A 80 -4.21 -23.28 15.96
C PRO A 80 -5.06 -22.80 14.78
N ALA A 81 -6.20 -23.45 14.51
CA ALA A 81 -7.11 -23.06 13.45
C ALA A 81 -7.69 -21.65 13.64
N LEU A 82 -8.00 -21.24 14.89
CA LEU A 82 -8.51 -19.91 15.19
C LEU A 82 -7.43 -18.84 15.00
N LEU A 83 -6.21 -19.11 15.48
CA LEU A 83 -5.07 -18.21 15.34
C LEU A 83 -4.74 -17.95 13.86
N VAL A 84 -4.76 -19.01 13.06
CA VAL A 84 -4.54 -18.94 11.61
C VAL A 84 -5.69 -18.23 10.90
N GLY A 85 -6.93 -18.39 11.37
CA GLY A 85 -8.07 -17.61 10.88
C GLY A 85 -7.88 -16.10 11.10
N ILE A 86 -7.49 -15.69 12.31
CA ILE A 86 -7.22 -14.29 12.64
C ILE A 86 -6.02 -13.74 11.84
N ALA A 87 -4.96 -14.53 11.68
CA ALA A 87 -3.81 -14.16 10.85
C ALA A 87 -4.21 -13.97 9.37
N GLY A 88 -5.10 -14.82 8.85
CA GLY A 88 -5.65 -14.71 7.51
C GLY A 88 -6.40 -13.41 7.27
N VAL A 89 -7.30 -13.03 8.18
CA VAL A 89 -8.03 -11.75 8.10
C VAL A 89 -7.06 -10.57 8.18
N ASN A 90 -6.00 -10.67 8.98
CA ASN A 90 -4.99 -9.64 9.09
C ASN A 90 -4.22 -9.40 7.78
N ILE A 91 -3.94 -10.45 7.00
CA ILE A 91 -3.33 -10.31 5.66
C ILE A 91 -4.22 -9.43 4.78
N LEU A 92 -5.53 -9.71 4.78
CA LEU A 92 -6.49 -8.95 3.97
C LEU A 92 -6.54 -7.48 4.37
N LEU A 93 -6.68 -7.23 5.67
CA LEU A 93 -6.78 -5.88 6.21
C LEU A 93 -5.49 -5.08 6.00
N GLN A 94 -4.33 -5.71 6.24
CA GLN A 94 -3.02 -5.08 6.02
C GLN A 94 -2.86 -4.69 4.55
N CYS A 95 -3.12 -5.58 3.59
CA CYS A 95 -3.03 -5.24 2.17
C CYS A 95 -3.93 -4.07 1.77
N ILE A 96 -5.13 -3.97 2.33
CA ILE A 96 -6.04 -2.84 2.08
C ILE A 96 -5.41 -1.52 2.57
N PHE A 97 -4.96 -1.46 3.83
CA PHE A 97 -4.33 -0.26 4.35
C PHE A 97 -3.04 0.11 3.61
N THR A 98 -2.22 -0.89 3.30
CA THR A 98 -0.98 -0.74 2.55
C THR A 98 -1.23 -0.18 1.15
N TRP A 99 -2.31 -0.61 0.47
CA TRP A 99 -2.69 -0.06 -0.84
C TRP A 99 -2.94 1.45 -0.79
N PHE A 100 -3.69 1.91 0.20
CA PHE A 100 -3.96 3.34 0.38
C PHE A 100 -2.71 4.13 0.80
N ALA A 101 -1.88 3.54 1.68
CA ALA A 101 -0.61 4.15 2.06
C ALA A 101 0.33 4.32 0.86
N ALA A 102 0.47 3.28 0.04
CA ALA A 102 1.26 3.32 -1.19
C ALA A 102 0.72 4.38 -2.17
N TYR A 103 -0.59 4.42 -2.38
CA TYR A 103 -1.23 5.45 -3.20
C TYR A 103 -0.85 6.86 -2.75
N LYS A 104 -1.00 7.15 -1.45
CA LYS A 104 -0.72 8.48 -0.88
C LYS A 104 0.75 8.83 -0.99
N LEU A 105 1.66 7.91 -0.62
CA LEU A 105 3.09 8.15 -0.70
C LEU A 105 3.55 8.43 -2.13
N VAL A 106 3.17 7.57 -3.09
CA VAL A 106 3.58 7.74 -4.49
C VAL A 106 2.98 9.01 -5.09
N SER A 107 1.71 9.31 -4.80
CA SER A 107 1.06 10.54 -5.30
C SER A 107 1.71 11.80 -4.74
N CYS A 108 2.09 11.80 -3.46
CA CYS A 108 2.82 12.92 -2.85
C CYS A 108 4.25 13.06 -3.40
N ASP A 109 4.96 11.96 -3.61
CA ASP A 109 6.34 11.98 -4.13
C ASP A 109 6.39 12.39 -5.61
N LEU A 110 5.41 11.96 -6.41
CA LEU A 110 5.21 12.44 -7.78
C LEU A 110 4.87 13.94 -7.80
N GLY A 111 3.91 14.38 -6.97
CA GLY A 111 3.50 15.79 -6.90
C GLY A 111 4.60 16.75 -6.42
N ARG A 112 5.58 16.23 -5.67
CA ARG A 112 6.77 16.98 -5.25
C ARG A 112 7.94 16.90 -6.24
N GLY A 113 7.82 16.10 -7.30
CA GLY A 113 8.90 15.85 -8.25
C GLY A 113 10.09 15.11 -7.63
N LYS A 114 9.87 14.28 -6.60
CA LYS A 114 10.94 13.49 -5.97
C LYS A 114 11.26 12.22 -6.74
N VAL A 115 10.27 11.68 -7.44
CA VAL A 115 10.37 10.42 -8.20
C VAL A 115 9.82 10.65 -9.59
N GLN A 116 10.48 10.05 -10.59
CA GLN A 116 10.01 10.07 -11.97
C GLN A 116 8.93 9.02 -12.17
N PRO A 117 7.82 9.35 -12.86
CA PRO A 117 6.85 8.34 -13.26
C PRO A 117 7.44 7.41 -14.33
N ILE A 118 6.88 6.20 -14.44
CA ILE A 118 7.36 5.18 -15.39
C ILE A 118 6.69 5.39 -16.75
N GLY A 119 7.45 5.83 -17.75
CA GLY A 119 6.93 6.14 -19.09
C GLY A 119 7.27 5.12 -20.18
N PHE A 120 8.15 4.15 -19.90
CA PHE A 120 8.60 3.18 -20.91
C PHE A 120 7.53 2.15 -21.31
N VAL A 121 6.50 1.96 -20.49
CA VAL A 121 5.39 1.04 -20.77
C VAL A 121 4.30 1.79 -21.50
N ASN A 122 3.94 1.33 -22.70
CA ASN A 122 2.84 1.90 -23.48
C ASN A 122 1.50 1.76 -22.74
N GLU A 123 0.61 2.73 -22.94
CA GLU A 123 -0.74 2.68 -22.37
C GLU A 123 -1.48 1.43 -22.88
N PRO A 124 -2.08 0.62 -21.99
CA PRO A 124 -2.79 -0.57 -22.43
C PRO A 124 -4.05 -0.21 -23.21
N THR A 125 -4.26 -0.84 -24.37
CA THR A 125 -5.44 -0.60 -25.23
C THR A 125 -6.66 -1.44 -24.81
N GLY A 126 -6.45 -2.54 -24.08
CA GLY A 126 -7.51 -3.47 -23.67
C GLY A 126 -8.45 -2.91 -22.60
N LYS A 127 -9.77 -3.16 -22.76
CA LYS A 127 -10.82 -2.71 -21.81
C LYS A 127 -10.57 -3.15 -20.37
N PHE A 128 -10.09 -4.39 -20.17
CA PHE A 128 -9.80 -4.94 -18.85
C PHE A 128 -8.60 -4.25 -18.17
N MET A 129 -7.50 -4.07 -18.91
CA MET A 129 -6.29 -3.43 -18.36
C MET A 129 -6.52 -1.96 -18.04
N ARG A 130 -7.23 -1.21 -18.90
CA ARG A 130 -7.63 0.18 -18.60
C ARG A 130 -8.51 0.26 -17.34
N TRP A 131 -9.45 -0.67 -17.17
CA TRP A 131 -10.25 -0.76 -15.94
C TRP A 131 -9.36 -1.08 -14.72
N PHE A 132 -8.46 -2.06 -14.82
CA PHE A 132 -7.60 -2.47 -13.71
C PHE A 132 -6.75 -1.31 -13.19
N PHE A 133 -6.13 -0.55 -14.10
CA PHE A 133 -5.27 0.59 -13.79
C PHE A 133 -6.00 1.92 -13.53
N ILE A 134 -7.34 1.94 -13.57
CA ILE A 134 -8.15 3.15 -13.34
C ILE A 134 -7.81 4.24 -14.37
N LEU A 135 -7.68 3.87 -15.65
CA LEU A 135 -7.57 4.85 -16.74
C LEU A 135 -8.96 5.23 -17.22
N SER A 136 -9.17 6.53 -17.47
CA SER A 136 -10.41 7.00 -18.08
C SER A 136 -10.59 6.34 -19.45
N ARG A 137 -11.82 5.91 -19.74
CA ARG A 137 -12.16 5.29 -21.03
C ARG A 137 -12.14 6.30 -22.17
N ASN A 138 -12.28 7.59 -21.86
CA ASN A 138 -12.33 8.69 -22.81
C ASN A 138 -11.25 9.73 -22.48
N LYS A 139 -10.45 10.13 -23.49
CA LYS A 139 -9.31 11.06 -23.34
C LYS A 139 -9.76 12.52 -23.09
N ASN A 140 -11.01 12.83 -23.45
CA ASN A 140 -11.62 14.15 -23.32
C ASN A 140 -12.55 14.31 -22.12
N ASP A 141 -12.80 13.23 -21.37
CA ASP A 141 -13.45 13.40 -20.07
C ASP A 141 -12.42 14.10 -19.19
N ASN A 142 -12.74 15.31 -18.73
CA ASN A 142 -11.92 16.03 -17.77
C ASN A 142 -11.40 15.03 -16.75
N ILE A 143 -10.08 14.96 -16.59
CA ILE A 143 -9.43 14.19 -15.53
C ILE A 143 -9.77 14.90 -14.20
N GLU A 144 -11.04 14.93 -13.85
CA GLU A 144 -11.42 14.71 -12.49
C GLU A 144 -10.77 13.36 -12.17
N SER A 145 -9.59 13.42 -11.55
CA SER A 145 -9.44 13.16 -10.13
C SER A 145 -10.76 13.00 -9.34
N VAL A 146 -11.73 12.23 -9.87
CA VAL A 146 -13.04 11.95 -9.30
C VAL A 146 -12.69 11.33 -7.98
N ARG A 147 -12.89 12.19 -7.01
CA ARG A 147 -12.43 12.16 -5.64
C ARG A 147 -12.22 10.71 -5.19
N VAL A 148 -11.03 10.41 -4.68
CA VAL A 148 -10.74 9.21 -3.85
C VAL A 148 -11.76 9.02 -2.69
N MET A 149 -12.64 10.01 -2.51
CA MET A 149 -13.71 10.14 -1.53
C MET A 149 -15.13 9.88 -2.10
N SER A 150 -15.27 9.50 -3.38
CA SER A 150 -16.54 8.98 -3.92
C SER A 150 -16.65 7.49 -3.62
N LEU A 151 -17.79 7.03 -3.09
CA LEU A 151 -18.04 5.61 -2.74
C LEU A 151 -17.70 4.64 -3.89
N LYS A 152 -17.99 5.03 -5.13
CA LYS A 152 -17.66 4.22 -6.31
C LYS A 152 -16.14 4.13 -6.56
N GLY A 153 -15.41 5.21 -6.33
CA GLY A 153 -13.94 5.24 -6.43
C GLY A 153 -13.28 4.44 -5.31
N ALA A 154 -13.74 4.59 -4.07
CA ALA A 154 -13.27 3.79 -2.94
C ALA A 154 -13.48 2.28 -3.17
N GLY A 155 -14.66 1.90 -3.69
CA GLY A 155 -14.94 0.52 -4.10
C GLY A 155 -13.96 0.00 -5.16
N GLN A 156 -13.63 0.81 -6.17
CA GLN A 156 -12.64 0.43 -7.18
C GLN A 156 -11.26 0.17 -6.57
N HIS A 157 -10.76 1.06 -5.69
CA HIS A 157 -9.49 0.86 -5.01
C HIS A 157 -9.52 -0.40 -4.12
N LEU A 158 -10.62 -0.62 -3.40
CA LEU A 158 -10.80 -1.78 -2.54
C LEU A 158 -10.74 -3.09 -3.32
N THR A 159 -11.34 -3.16 -4.51
CA THR A 159 -11.27 -4.37 -5.35
C THR A 159 -9.83 -4.73 -5.73
N ARG A 160 -8.97 -3.77 -6.10
CA ARG A 160 -7.58 -4.08 -6.50
C ARG A 160 -6.72 -4.44 -5.29
N ALA A 161 -6.92 -3.71 -4.19
CA ALA A 161 -6.30 -4.05 -2.93
C ALA A 161 -6.68 -5.47 -2.50
N PHE A 162 -7.95 -5.85 -2.66
CA PHE A 162 -8.46 -7.19 -2.38
C PHE A 162 -7.87 -8.25 -3.30
N LEU A 163 -7.69 -7.99 -4.61
CA LEU A 163 -7.04 -8.94 -5.52
C LEU A 163 -5.60 -9.25 -5.10
N LEU A 164 -4.81 -8.21 -4.77
CA LEU A 164 -3.45 -8.40 -4.24
C LEU A 164 -3.46 -9.09 -2.87
N ALA A 165 -4.45 -8.78 -2.05
CA ALA A 165 -4.63 -9.40 -0.74
C ALA A 165 -4.95 -10.90 -0.84
N VAL A 166 -5.81 -11.30 -1.78
CA VAL A 166 -6.14 -12.71 -2.05
C VAL A 166 -4.89 -13.45 -2.53
N LEU A 167 -4.07 -12.85 -3.40
CA LEU A 167 -2.81 -13.45 -3.83
C LEU A 167 -1.85 -13.66 -2.64
N GLY A 168 -1.69 -12.62 -1.80
CA GLY A 168 -0.89 -12.72 -0.58
C GLY A 168 -1.44 -13.75 0.42
N PHE A 169 -2.76 -13.83 0.54
CA PHE A 169 -3.45 -14.79 1.40
C PHE A 169 -3.19 -16.22 0.92
N VAL A 170 -3.49 -16.54 -0.34
CA VAL A 170 -3.29 -17.88 -0.90
C VAL A 170 -1.84 -18.35 -0.77
N LEU A 171 -0.88 -17.42 -0.89
CA LEU A 171 0.54 -17.75 -0.80
C LEU A 171 1.02 -17.93 0.66
N LEU A 172 0.74 -16.96 1.52
CA LEU A 172 1.36 -16.88 2.85
C LEU A 172 0.53 -17.54 3.96
N TRP A 173 -0.80 -17.65 3.77
CA TRP A 173 -1.67 -18.30 4.74
C TRP A 173 -1.36 -19.79 4.94
N PRO A 174 -1.28 -20.65 3.90
CA PRO A 174 -0.95 -22.07 4.10
C PRO A 174 0.48 -22.25 4.65
N ALA A 175 1.42 -21.41 4.23
CA ALA A 175 2.79 -21.42 4.77
C ALA A 175 2.79 -21.13 6.28
N SER A 176 2.01 -20.14 6.73
CA SER A 176 1.89 -19.81 8.15
C SER A 176 1.28 -20.95 8.98
N LEU A 177 0.26 -21.64 8.43
CA LEU A 177 -0.35 -22.81 9.06
C LEU A 177 0.65 -23.96 9.17
N GLY A 178 1.39 -24.25 8.09
CA GLY A 178 2.40 -25.31 8.07
C GLY A 178 3.50 -25.08 9.11
N ILE A 179 4.03 -23.86 9.19
CA ILE A 179 5.06 -23.48 10.17
C ILE A 179 4.54 -23.63 11.60
N LEU A 180 3.31 -23.16 11.89
CA LEU A 180 2.69 -23.31 13.21
C LEU A 180 2.52 -24.77 13.62
N MET A 181 2.10 -25.63 12.69
CA MET A 181 1.90 -27.06 12.97
C MET A 181 3.23 -27.74 13.29
N VAL A 182 4.29 -27.45 12.53
CA VAL A 182 5.63 -28.00 12.80
C VAL A 182 6.17 -27.50 14.15
N LEU A 183 6.11 -26.19 14.41
CA LEU A 183 6.63 -25.63 15.66
C LEU A 183 5.84 -26.10 16.89
N ARG A 184 4.53 -26.31 16.75
CA ARG A 184 3.70 -26.91 17.80
C ARG A 184 4.15 -28.33 18.16
N THR A 185 4.36 -29.20 17.17
CA THR A 185 4.81 -30.59 17.43
C THR A 185 6.16 -30.66 18.14
N LYS A 186 7.02 -29.65 17.94
CA LYS A 186 8.30 -29.53 18.65
C LYS A 186 8.12 -29.00 20.07
N ALA A 187 7.26 -27.99 20.27
CA ALA A 187 7.02 -27.38 21.56
C ALA A 187 6.31 -28.32 22.56
N GLU A 188 5.39 -29.18 22.09
CA GLU A 188 4.78 -30.23 22.93
C GLU A 188 5.82 -31.25 23.48
N ARG A 189 7.06 -31.23 22.99
CA ARG A 189 8.14 -32.16 23.34
C ARG A 189 9.19 -31.57 24.29
N GLY A 190 9.17 -30.26 24.58
CA GLY A 190 10.18 -29.63 25.44
C GLY A 190 9.97 -28.12 25.63
N SER A 191 9.47 -27.75 26.80
CA SER A 191 9.32 -26.40 27.38
C SER A 191 8.14 -25.52 26.91
N ASP A 192 7.36 -25.05 27.88
CA ASP A 192 6.17 -24.20 27.69
C ASP A 192 6.50 -22.71 27.43
N PHE A 193 7.72 -22.25 27.77
CA PHE A 193 8.08 -20.82 27.71
C PHE A 193 8.23 -20.27 26.29
N ASP A 194 8.55 -21.11 25.30
CA ASP A 194 8.71 -20.68 23.89
C ASP A 194 7.38 -20.40 23.18
N LEU A 195 6.26 -20.91 23.70
CA LEU A 195 4.96 -20.82 23.05
C LEU A 195 4.32 -19.44 23.16
N ILE A 196 4.71 -18.61 24.13
CA ILE A 196 4.13 -17.27 24.33
C ILE A 196 4.62 -16.26 23.27
N TRP A 197 5.88 -16.40 22.83
CA TRP A 197 6.50 -15.52 21.82
C TRP A 197 6.29 -15.99 20.39
N LEU A 198 5.88 -17.25 20.21
CA LEU A 198 5.66 -17.84 18.90
C LEU A 198 4.63 -17.06 18.05
N PRO A 199 3.44 -16.68 18.57
CA PRO A 199 2.48 -15.90 17.79
C PRO A 199 2.98 -14.48 17.41
N PRO A 200 3.60 -13.69 18.30
CA PRO A 200 4.20 -12.40 17.91
C PRO A 200 5.28 -12.51 16.85
N VAL A 201 6.21 -13.45 16.98
CA VAL A 201 7.31 -13.62 16.02
C VAL A 201 6.73 -14.02 14.67
N LEU A 202 5.81 -14.98 14.63
CA LEU A 202 5.16 -15.38 13.39
C LEU A 202 4.40 -14.22 12.73
N LYS A 203 3.61 -13.46 13.50
CA LYS A 203 2.85 -12.31 12.96
C LYS A 203 3.79 -11.24 12.39
N THR A 204 4.92 -11.02 13.05
CA THR A 204 5.96 -10.06 12.63
C THR A 204 6.57 -10.46 11.30
N VAL A 205 7.05 -11.71 11.21
CA VAL A 205 7.66 -12.25 9.98
C VAL A 205 6.64 -12.28 8.84
N LEU A 206 5.42 -12.74 9.10
CA LEU A 206 4.35 -12.77 8.11
C LEU A 206 4.04 -11.36 7.58
N GLY A 207 3.90 -10.39 8.48
CA GLY A 207 3.62 -9.00 8.12
C GLY A 207 4.76 -8.35 7.32
N ALA A 208 6.00 -8.64 7.70
CA ALA A 208 7.21 -8.17 7.01
C ALA A 208 7.33 -8.76 5.60
N VAL A 209 7.20 -10.08 5.47
CA VAL A 209 7.26 -10.78 4.17
C VAL A 209 6.12 -10.34 3.26
N LEU A 210 4.90 -10.21 3.80
CA LEU A 210 3.75 -9.72 3.04
C LEU A 210 4.00 -8.30 2.50
N ALA A 211 4.54 -7.40 3.32
CA ALA A 211 4.89 -6.06 2.87
C ALA A 211 5.96 -6.14 1.77
N LEU A 212 7.07 -6.82 2.01
CA LEU A 212 8.15 -6.96 1.02
C LEU A 212 7.67 -7.43 -0.36
N LEU A 213 6.68 -8.33 -0.41
CA LEU A 213 6.11 -8.84 -1.65
C LEU A 213 5.09 -7.89 -2.28
N THR A 214 4.26 -7.23 -1.47
CA THR A 214 3.09 -6.50 -1.98
C THR A 214 3.37 -5.01 -2.23
N THR A 215 4.16 -4.35 -1.37
CA THR A 215 4.39 -2.90 -1.51
C THR A 215 5.18 -2.50 -2.75
N PRO A 216 6.21 -3.23 -3.22
CA PRO A 216 6.87 -2.89 -4.48
C PRO A 216 5.92 -2.99 -5.67
N LEU A 217 5.05 -4.03 -5.69
CA LEU A 217 4.06 -4.21 -6.75
C LEU A 217 3.04 -3.07 -6.76
N MET A 218 2.58 -2.65 -5.59
CA MET A 218 1.68 -1.49 -5.46
C MET A 218 2.37 -0.20 -5.91
N ALA A 219 3.63 0.01 -5.55
CA ALA A 219 4.40 1.19 -5.97
C ALA A 219 4.57 1.24 -7.49
N ILE A 220 4.93 0.11 -8.12
CA ILE A 220 5.03 -0.01 -9.59
C ILE A 220 3.69 0.32 -10.25
N PHE A 221 2.58 -0.22 -9.73
CA PHE A 221 1.23 0.06 -10.23
C PHE A 221 0.94 1.57 -10.25
N TRP A 222 1.24 2.27 -9.14
CA TRP A 222 1.02 3.71 -9.03
C TRP A 222 1.96 4.55 -9.90
N LEU A 223 3.21 4.13 -10.05
CA LEU A 223 4.20 4.82 -10.90
C LEU A 223 3.89 4.66 -12.40
N LEU A 224 3.40 3.49 -12.83
CA LEU A 224 2.94 3.25 -14.19
C LEU A 224 1.72 4.11 -14.52
N ARG A 225 0.75 4.13 -13.60
CA ARG A 225 -0.43 5.00 -13.74
C ARG A 225 -0.03 6.48 -13.85
N GLY A 226 0.87 6.94 -12.97
CA GLY A 226 1.38 8.31 -13.03
C GLY A 226 2.11 8.62 -14.35
N GLY A 227 2.79 7.65 -14.96
CA GLY A 227 3.43 7.82 -16.27
C GLY A 227 2.46 8.00 -17.41
N TRP A 228 1.37 7.22 -17.42
CA TRP A 228 0.33 7.39 -18.43
C TRP A 228 -0.46 8.68 -18.25
N GLU A 229 -0.72 9.12 -17.02
CA GLU A 229 -1.33 10.43 -16.75
C GLU A 229 -0.42 11.59 -17.21
N ALA A 230 0.88 11.50 -16.97
CA ALA A 230 1.86 12.50 -17.40
C ALA A 230 2.01 12.60 -18.92
N ASN A 231 1.98 11.47 -19.63
CA ASN A 231 2.06 11.42 -21.09
C ASN A 231 0.85 12.06 -21.81
N GLN A 232 -0.26 12.33 -21.11
CA GLN A 232 -1.41 13.01 -21.70
C GLN A 232 -1.25 14.54 -21.76
N TYR A 233 -0.28 15.09 -21.03
CA TYR A 233 -0.01 16.53 -20.94
C TYR A 233 1.26 16.97 -21.71
N LEU A 234 1.97 16.02 -22.33
CA LEU A 234 3.10 16.23 -23.23
C LEU A 234 2.65 16.05 -24.68
#